data_AF-A0A350QRS5-F1
#
_entry.id   AF-A0A350QRS5-F1
#
_cell.length_a   1.000
_cell.length_b   1.000
_cell.length_c   1.000
_cell.angle_alpha   90.00
_cell.angle_beta   90.00
_cell.angle_gamma   90.00
#
_symmetry.space_group_name_H-M   'P 1'
#
loop_
_entity.id
_entity.type
_entity.pdbx_description
1 polymer ?
#
loop_
_entity_poly.entity_id
_entity_poly.type
_entity_poly.pdbx_seq_one_letter_code
_entity_poly.pdbx_strand_id
1 'polypeptide(L)'
;MRHNATIKLTRRLYLYFGLILVPFVLLYGVTAILFNHQTWFSASTTEAADASLFSGITFQDPEAIADAITKELDEQSEFTIERVEGDAPTFKGDMIVDLSRETERLRYRVNPKNMYATLQRTPLEEDEEVPDAIENDSITPTETDAIDELVAVMEEQHEDAKSRVRSIPDIEFRVLADGEDVTLTCDLQSGKITQRRTLEPRMDFNLRSFLLRLHKSRGYPSEAGTRTGWAIIVDVTGALMIFWGLSGIIMWWQMKP
;
A
#
# COMPACT_ATOMS: atom_id res chain seq x y z
N MET A 1 32.58 6.70 50.28
CA MET A 1 32.00 7.99 49.85
C MET A 1 31.84 8.14 48.33
N ARG A 2 32.79 7.68 47.48
CA ARG A 2 32.71 7.84 46.00
C ARG A 2 31.53 7.13 45.33
N HIS A 3 31.15 5.92 45.76
CA HIS A 3 30.06 5.14 45.17
C HIS A 3 28.69 5.84 45.22
N ASN A 4 28.37 6.46 46.37
CA ASN A 4 27.10 7.20 46.54
C ASN A 4 27.04 8.46 45.68
N ALA A 5 28.18 9.10 45.39
CA ALA A 5 28.24 10.24 44.48
C ALA A 5 28.02 9.80 43.02
N THR A 6 28.62 8.67 42.62
CA THR A 6 28.43 8.09 41.28
C THR A 6 26.98 7.72 41.01
N ILE A 7 26.31 7.02 41.93
CA ILE A 7 24.88 6.64 41.77
C ILE A 7 23.99 7.89 41.63
N LYS A 8 24.22 8.92 42.46
CA LYS A 8 23.47 10.19 42.39
C LYS A 8 23.70 10.90 41.06
N LEU A 9 24.92 10.89 40.54
CA LEU A 9 25.25 11.48 39.24
C LEU A 9 24.57 10.71 38.11
N THR A 10 24.65 9.38 38.08
CA THR A 10 23.98 8.54 37.08
C THR A 10 22.48 8.78 37.05
N ARG A 11 21.83 8.88 38.21
CA ARG A 11 20.39 9.18 38.30
C ARG A 11 20.05 10.55 37.72
N ARG A 12 20.85 11.57 38.01
CA ARG A 12 20.67 12.93 37.46
C ARG A 12 20.87 12.95 35.95
N LEU A 13 21.94 12.33 35.46
CA LEU A 13 22.21 12.24 34.03
C LEU A 13 21.07 11.52 33.30
N TYR A 14 20.62 10.35 33.79
CA TYR A 14 19.49 9.63 33.20
C TYR A 14 18.22 10.49 33.12
N LEU A 15 17.90 11.21 34.19
CA LEU A 15 16.73 12.11 34.23
C LEU A 15 16.86 13.28 33.25
N TYR A 16 18.02 13.94 33.19
CA TYR A 16 18.24 15.06 32.26
C TYR A 16 18.28 14.62 30.81
N PHE A 17 18.96 13.50 30.49
CA PHE A 17 18.94 12.94 29.15
C PHE A 17 17.53 12.47 28.74
N GLY A 18 16.79 11.85 29.67
CA GLY A 18 15.39 11.53 29.46
C GLY A 18 14.58 12.77 29.09
N LEU A 19 14.71 13.85 29.86
CA LEU A 19 14.00 15.12 29.61
C LEU A 19 14.39 15.78 28.27
N ILE A 20 15.68 15.74 27.91
CA ILE A 20 16.17 16.23 26.61
C ILE A 20 15.57 15.41 25.46
N LEU A 21 15.39 14.10 25.65
CA LEU A 21 14.84 13.20 24.63
C LEU A 21 13.33 13.34 24.46
N VAL A 22 12.59 13.81 25.48
CA VAL A 22 11.12 13.93 25.45
C VAL A 22 10.57 14.58 24.17
N PRO A 23 10.98 15.80 23.76
CA PRO A 23 10.40 16.43 22.56
C PRO A 23 10.60 15.57 21.31
N PHE A 24 11.73 14.89 21.18
CA PHE A 24 12.01 14.01 20.05
C PHE A 24 11.14 12.74 20.11
N VAL A 25 11.06 12.08 21.27
CA VAL A 25 10.27 10.85 21.41
C VAL A 25 8.77 11.13 21.24
N LEU A 26 8.26 12.26 21.73
CA LEU A 26 6.89 12.69 21.48
C LEU A 26 6.64 12.92 19.99
N LEU A 27 7.54 13.65 19.32
CA LEU A 27 7.46 13.87 17.87
C LEU A 27 7.47 12.55 17.10
N TYR A 28 8.38 11.63 17.42
CA TYR A 28 8.45 10.31 16.79
C TYR A 28 7.21 9.46 17.07
N GLY A 29 6.67 9.48 18.29
CA GLY A 29 5.46 8.74 18.63
C GLY A 29 4.23 9.26 17.88
N VAL A 30 4.05 10.58 17.81
CA VAL A 30 2.95 11.21 17.05
C VAL A 30 3.10 10.93 15.56
N THR A 31 4.28 11.13 14.99
CA THR A 31 4.52 10.90 13.56
C THR A 31 4.39 9.43 13.16
N ALA A 32 4.76 8.48 14.03
CA ALA A 32 4.55 7.06 13.79
C ALA A 32 3.06 6.71 13.61
N ILE A 33 2.19 7.29 14.46
CA ILE A 33 0.74 7.12 14.33
C ILE A 33 0.24 7.79 13.04
N LEU A 34 0.61 9.05 12.78
CA LEU A 34 0.20 9.75 11.56
C LEU A 34 0.67 9.06 10.27
N PHE A 35 1.80 8.35 10.32
CA PHE A 35 2.34 7.62 9.17
C PHE A 35 1.44 6.45 8.74
N ASN A 36 0.75 5.81 9.70
CA ASN A 36 -0.26 4.79 9.43
C ASN A 36 -1.63 5.37 9.11
N HIS A 37 -1.96 6.51 9.71
CA HIS A 37 -3.23 7.19 9.53
C HIS A 37 -3.08 8.43 8.64
N GLN A 38 -2.75 8.21 7.37
CA GLN A 38 -2.39 9.28 6.42
C GLN A 38 -3.51 10.32 6.18
N THR A 39 -4.75 9.98 6.51
CA THR A 39 -5.89 10.88 6.40
C THR A 39 -6.04 11.79 7.62
N TRP A 40 -5.41 11.47 8.75
CA TRP A 40 -5.48 12.30 9.95
C TRP A 40 -4.67 13.58 9.73
N PHE A 41 -5.32 14.73 9.93
CA PHE A 41 -4.76 16.07 9.67
C PHE A 41 -4.38 16.34 8.21
N SER A 42 -4.84 15.52 7.26
CA SER A 42 -4.69 15.83 5.83
C SER A 42 -5.82 16.74 5.35
N ALA A 43 -5.57 17.57 4.33
CA ALA A 43 -6.64 18.26 3.60
C ALA A 43 -7.53 17.30 2.80
N SER A 44 -7.13 16.02 2.73
CA SER A 44 -7.87 15.00 2.01
C SER A 44 -8.98 14.37 2.87
N THR A 45 -10.17 14.23 2.29
CA THR A 45 -11.29 13.49 2.88
C THR A 45 -11.39 12.13 2.22
N THR A 46 -11.55 11.05 3.01
CA THR A 46 -11.83 9.71 2.48
C THR A 46 -13.24 9.29 2.88
N GLU A 47 -14.05 8.96 1.90
CA GLU A 47 -15.43 8.49 2.05
C GLU A 47 -15.62 7.14 1.35
N ALA A 48 -16.62 6.37 1.76
CA ALA A 48 -17.03 5.19 1.00
C ALA A 48 -17.59 5.69 -0.34
N ALA A 49 -17.09 5.14 -1.45
CA ALA A 49 -17.67 5.43 -2.76
C ALA A 49 -19.06 4.80 -2.84
N ASP A 50 -19.96 5.43 -3.59
CA ASP A 50 -21.31 4.90 -3.79
C ASP A 50 -21.24 3.56 -4.53
N ALA A 51 -21.75 2.51 -3.89
CA ALA A 51 -21.74 1.14 -4.43
C ALA A 51 -22.58 1.03 -5.72
N SER A 52 -23.53 1.95 -5.94
CA SER A 52 -24.35 1.98 -7.15
C SER A 52 -23.53 2.29 -8.42
N LEU A 53 -22.40 2.99 -8.29
CA LEU A 53 -21.50 3.30 -9.42
C LEU A 53 -20.88 2.06 -10.05
N PHE A 54 -20.74 1.00 -9.25
CA PHE A 54 -20.19 -0.28 -9.68
C PHE A 54 -21.28 -1.32 -9.94
N SER A 55 -22.56 -0.94 -9.80
CA SER A 55 -23.69 -1.84 -10.04
C SER A 55 -23.87 -2.05 -11.55
N GLY A 56 -23.25 -3.12 -12.06
CA GLY A 56 -23.21 -3.45 -13.49
C GLY A 56 -21.81 -3.81 -13.97
N ILE A 57 -20.78 -3.39 -13.25
CA ILE A 57 -19.38 -3.69 -13.57
C ILE A 57 -18.98 -4.94 -12.80
N THR A 58 -19.04 -6.07 -13.49
CA THR A 58 -18.45 -7.32 -13.02
C THR A 58 -17.05 -7.45 -13.59
N PHE A 59 -16.04 -7.50 -12.73
CA PHE A 59 -14.73 -7.99 -13.16
C PHE A 59 -14.90 -9.42 -13.68
N GLN A 60 -14.20 -9.71 -14.77
CA GLN A 60 -14.17 -11.04 -15.33
C GLN A 60 -13.66 -12.03 -14.29
N ASP A 61 -14.24 -13.23 -14.28
CA ASP A 61 -13.90 -14.28 -13.33
C ASP A 61 -12.38 -14.52 -13.34
N PRO A 62 -11.68 -14.47 -12.18
CA PRO A 62 -10.26 -14.78 -12.10
C PRO A 62 -9.87 -16.07 -12.82
N GLU A 63 -10.76 -17.07 -12.79
CA GLU A 63 -10.60 -18.34 -13.50
C GLU A 63 -10.53 -18.15 -15.01
N ALA A 64 -11.47 -17.39 -15.57
CA ALA A 64 -11.55 -17.14 -17.01
C ALA A 64 -10.35 -16.33 -17.52
N ILE A 65 -9.84 -15.38 -16.72
CA ILE A 65 -8.64 -14.62 -17.09
C ILE A 65 -7.40 -15.53 -17.04
N ALA A 66 -7.26 -16.34 -15.99
CA ALA A 66 -6.14 -17.27 -15.87
C ALA A 66 -6.12 -18.30 -17.00
N ASP A 67 -7.29 -18.81 -17.41
CA ASP A 67 -7.41 -19.76 -18.52
C ASP A 67 -7.06 -19.11 -19.86
N ALA A 68 -7.52 -17.89 -20.11
CA ALA A 68 -7.17 -17.13 -21.32
C ALA A 68 -5.66 -16.88 -21.42
N ILE A 69 -5.02 -16.46 -20.32
CA ILE A 69 -3.57 -16.23 -20.28
C ILE A 69 -2.80 -17.55 -20.47
N THR A 70 -3.24 -18.63 -19.82
CA THR A 70 -2.58 -19.94 -19.95
C THR A 70 -2.64 -20.43 -21.39
N LYS A 71 -3.80 -20.30 -22.04
CA LYS A 71 -3.99 -20.68 -23.44
C LYS A 71 -3.12 -19.86 -24.38
N GLU A 72 -3.07 -18.54 -24.21
CA GLU A 72 -2.23 -17.67 -25.04
C GLU A 72 -0.73 -18.00 -24.87
N LEU A 73 -0.30 -18.29 -23.64
CA LEU A 73 1.08 -18.70 -23.37
C LEU A 73 1.43 -20.06 -23.97
N ASP A 74 0.51 -21.03 -23.95
CA ASP A 74 0.69 -22.34 -24.58
C ASP A 74 0.81 -22.18 -26.11
N GLU A 75 -0.01 -21.32 -26.72
CA GLU A 75 0.04 -21.04 -28.17
C GLU A 75 1.31 -20.30 -28.60
N GLN A 76 1.87 -19.42 -27.75
CA GLN A 76 3.06 -18.63 -28.05
C GLN A 76 4.39 -19.30 -27.68
N SER A 77 4.36 -20.37 -26.89
CA SER A 77 5.58 -21.01 -26.38
C SER A 77 5.90 -22.32 -27.09
N GLU A 78 7.17 -22.73 -27.06
CA GLU A 78 7.61 -24.04 -27.57
C GLU A 78 7.33 -25.18 -26.58
N PHE A 79 6.71 -24.90 -25.42
CA PHE A 79 6.51 -25.82 -24.31
C PHE A 79 5.03 -25.94 -23.96
N THR A 80 4.61 -27.11 -23.49
CA THR A 80 3.23 -27.28 -22.99
C THR A 80 3.08 -26.64 -21.60
N ILE A 81 2.11 -25.73 -21.47
CA ILE A 81 1.81 -25.01 -20.22
C ILE A 81 0.42 -25.45 -19.74
N GLU A 82 0.40 -26.19 -18.63
CA GLU A 82 -0.85 -26.64 -17.99
C GLU A 82 -1.04 -26.02 -16.61
N ARG A 83 -2.29 -25.74 -16.20
CA ARG A 83 -2.56 -25.23 -14.85
C ARG A 83 -2.38 -26.30 -13.77
N VAL A 84 -1.91 -25.89 -12.60
CA VAL A 84 -1.79 -26.79 -11.44
C VAL A 84 -3.19 -27.09 -10.88
N GLU A 85 -3.52 -28.38 -10.77
CA GLU A 85 -4.81 -28.85 -10.27
C GLU A 85 -5.02 -28.40 -8.80
N GLY A 86 -6.16 -27.75 -8.54
CA GLY A 86 -6.54 -27.27 -7.20
C GLY A 86 -6.06 -25.86 -6.82
N ASP A 87 -5.39 -25.13 -7.73
CA ASP A 87 -5.00 -23.73 -7.53
C ASP A 87 -6.08 -22.78 -8.04
N ALA A 88 -6.79 -22.10 -7.13
CA ALA A 88 -7.80 -21.10 -7.49
C ALA A 88 -7.13 -19.72 -7.70
N PRO A 89 -7.22 -19.09 -8.88
CA PRO A 89 -6.65 -17.78 -9.16
C PRO A 89 -7.31 -16.73 -8.28
N THR A 90 -6.50 -15.78 -7.80
CA THR A 90 -7.03 -14.67 -6.98
C THR A 90 -6.41 -13.35 -7.41
N PHE A 91 -7.23 -12.30 -7.43
CA PHE A 91 -6.73 -10.93 -7.63
C PHE A 91 -5.86 -10.50 -6.45
N LYS A 92 -4.75 -9.83 -6.77
CA LYS A 92 -3.81 -9.32 -5.77
C LYS A 92 -3.68 -7.81 -5.87
N GLY A 93 -4.04 -7.13 -4.79
CA GLY A 93 -3.98 -5.67 -4.68
C GLY A 93 -5.32 -4.99 -4.95
N ASP A 94 -5.32 -3.67 -4.77
CA ASP A 94 -6.48 -2.83 -5.07
C ASP A 94 -6.24 -2.12 -6.42
N MET A 95 -7.29 -1.92 -7.19
CA MET A 95 -7.27 -1.02 -8.35
C MET A 95 -7.31 0.42 -7.86
N ILE A 96 -6.40 1.26 -8.36
CA ILE A 96 -6.34 2.69 -7.98
C ILE A 96 -6.51 3.55 -9.23
N VAL A 97 -7.63 4.27 -9.28
CA VAL A 97 -7.95 5.24 -10.33
C VAL A 97 -7.80 6.64 -9.74
N ASP A 98 -6.94 7.47 -10.31
CA ASP A 98 -6.85 8.89 -9.96
C ASP A 98 -7.62 9.69 -11.02
N LEU A 99 -8.45 10.64 -10.59
CA LEU A 99 -9.05 11.64 -11.47
C LEU A 99 -8.57 13.01 -11.02
N SER A 100 -8.19 13.86 -11.97
CA SER A 100 -7.80 15.23 -11.69
C SER A 100 -8.86 16.19 -12.24
N ARG A 101 -9.32 17.10 -11.39
CA ARG A 101 -10.16 18.27 -11.71
C ARG A 101 -9.34 19.55 -11.54
N GLU A 102 -9.89 20.68 -11.98
CA GLU A 102 -9.23 21.99 -11.84
C GLU A 102 -8.85 22.34 -10.40
N THR A 103 -9.65 21.93 -9.40
CA THR A 103 -9.49 22.35 -7.99
C THR A 103 -9.30 21.19 -7.01
N GLU A 104 -9.42 19.95 -7.47
CA GLU A 104 -9.28 18.77 -6.61
C GLU A 104 -8.79 17.54 -7.38
N ARG A 105 -8.05 16.68 -6.68
CA ARG A 105 -7.71 15.32 -7.11
C ARG A 105 -8.59 14.32 -6.39
N LEU A 106 -9.27 13.49 -7.15
CA LEU A 106 -10.06 12.36 -6.66
C LEU A 106 -9.24 11.08 -6.84
N ARG A 107 -9.30 10.17 -5.87
CA ARG A 107 -8.68 8.85 -5.94
C ARG A 107 -9.69 7.79 -5.53
N TYR A 108 -10.06 6.93 -6.45
CA TYR A 108 -10.82 5.73 -6.18
C TYR A 108 -9.85 4.58 -5.91
N ARG A 109 -10.02 3.90 -4.78
CA ARG A 109 -9.38 2.63 -4.48
C ARG A 109 -10.46 1.56 -4.43
N VAL A 110 -10.45 0.65 -5.39
CA VAL A 110 -11.47 -0.39 -5.59
C VAL A 110 -10.84 -1.74 -5.26
N ASN A 111 -11.45 -2.50 -4.37
CA ASN A 111 -11.05 -3.88 -4.11
C ASN A 111 -11.76 -4.80 -5.12
N PRO A 112 -11.03 -5.54 -5.97
CA PRO A 112 -11.61 -6.33 -7.05
C PRO A 112 -12.38 -7.57 -6.58
N LYS A 113 -12.24 -7.99 -5.31
CA LYS A 113 -12.93 -9.19 -4.78
C LYS A 113 -14.36 -8.90 -4.32
N ASN A 114 -14.60 -7.72 -3.76
CA ASN A 114 -15.89 -7.35 -3.17
C ASN A 114 -16.48 -6.06 -3.75
N MET A 115 -15.80 -5.44 -4.72
CA MET A 115 -16.18 -4.18 -5.33
C MET A 115 -16.35 -3.02 -4.34
N TYR A 116 -15.82 -3.17 -3.13
CA TYR A 116 -15.80 -2.10 -2.17
C TYR A 116 -14.80 -1.05 -2.62
N ALA A 117 -15.27 0.19 -2.72
CA ALA A 117 -14.46 1.30 -3.17
C ALA A 117 -14.44 2.44 -2.13
N THR A 118 -13.28 3.07 -1.98
CA THR A 118 -13.14 4.30 -1.20
C THR A 118 -12.74 5.44 -2.11
N LEU A 119 -13.39 6.58 -1.96
CA LEU A 119 -13.08 7.82 -2.64
C LEU A 119 -12.28 8.73 -1.70
N GLN A 120 -11.07 9.10 -2.12
CA GLN A 120 -10.26 10.12 -1.45
C GLN A 120 -10.29 11.40 -2.29
N ARG A 121 -10.79 12.50 -1.72
CA ARG A 121 -10.75 13.85 -2.32
C ARG A 121 -9.59 14.63 -1.74
N THR A 122 -8.77 15.28 -2.57
CA THR A 122 -7.64 16.11 -2.14
C THR A 122 -7.71 17.44 -2.86
N PRO A 123 -7.93 18.58 -2.17
CA PRO A 123 -7.86 19.89 -2.80
C PRO A 123 -6.49 20.11 -3.47
N LEU A 124 -6.49 20.64 -4.69
CA LEU A 124 -5.30 21.14 -5.36
C LEU A 124 -5.17 22.62 -4.96
N GLU A 125 -4.13 22.99 -4.22
CA GLU A 125 -3.77 24.39 -4.06
C GLU A 125 -3.33 24.91 -5.44
N GLU A 126 -3.71 26.16 -5.81
CA GLU A 126 -3.19 26.86 -6.99
C GLU A 126 -1.68 27.08 -6.81
N ASP A 127 -0.87 26.06 -7.03
CA ASP A 127 0.57 26.17 -7.13
C ASP A 127 1.00 25.82 -8.57
N GLU A 128 1.89 26.67 -9.09
CA GLU A 128 2.44 26.67 -10.45
C GLU A 128 2.60 25.25 -11.01
N GLU A 129 2.19 25.06 -12.28
CA GLU A 129 2.49 23.86 -13.07
C GLU A 129 3.98 23.55 -12.98
N VAL A 130 4.37 22.71 -12.01
CA VAL A 130 5.66 22.05 -12.01
C VAL A 130 5.58 21.07 -13.16
N PRO A 131 6.33 21.25 -14.25
CA PRO A 131 6.28 20.31 -15.36
C PRO A 131 6.66 18.94 -14.82
N ASP A 132 5.79 17.95 -15.01
CA ASP A 132 6.12 16.56 -14.72
C ASP A 132 7.41 16.22 -15.49
N ALA A 133 8.50 15.94 -14.78
CA ALA A 133 9.80 15.58 -15.38
C ALA A 133 9.76 14.22 -16.12
N ILE A 134 8.57 13.61 -16.24
CA ILE A 134 8.35 12.32 -16.86
C ILE A 134 7.06 12.41 -17.67
N GLU A 135 7.19 12.70 -18.97
CA GLU A 135 6.17 12.41 -19.97
C GLU A 135 5.86 10.89 -19.90
N ASN A 136 4.71 10.54 -19.32
CA ASN A 136 4.26 9.15 -19.19
C ASN A 136 3.22 8.80 -20.27
N ASP A 137 3.38 9.35 -21.47
CA ASP A 137 2.41 9.27 -22.58
C ASP A 137 2.56 8.01 -23.46
N SER A 138 3.04 6.88 -22.92
CA SER A 138 3.17 5.67 -23.76
C SER A 138 2.99 4.35 -23.04
N ILE A 139 1.94 4.24 -22.22
CA ILE A 139 1.40 2.91 -21.90
C ILE A 139 0.02 2.85 -22.50
N THR A 140 -0.04 2.46 -23.78
CA THR A 140 -1.26 1.94 -24.40
C THR A 140 -1.70 0.74 -23.57
N PRO A 141 -2.83 0.80 -22.85
CA PRO A 141 -3.39 -0.38 -22.20
C PRO A 141 -3.63 -1.42 -23.27
N THR A 142 -3.14 -2.64 -23.05
CA THR A 142 -3.56 -3.77 -23.88
C THR A 142 -5.00 -4.07 -23.49
N GLU A 143 -5.89 -3.98 -24.48
CA GLU A 143 -7.34 -4.15 -24.44
C GLU A 143 -7.88 -4.77 -23.15
N THR A 144 -8.59 -3.97 -22.36
CA THR A 144 -9.51 -4.50 -21.35
C THR A 144 -10.73 -3.60 -21.36
N ASP A 145 -11.71 -3.91 -22.22
CA ASP A 145 -12.94 -3.13 -22.42
C ASP A 145 -13.65 -2.78 -21.08
N ALA A 146 -13.53 -3.64 -20.07
CA ALA A 146 -14.08 -3.42 -18.72
C ALA A 146 -13.38 -2.28 -17.94
N ILE A 147 -12.10 -2.00 -18.20
CA ILE A 147 -11.37 -0.89 -17.60
C ILE A 147 -11.79 0.42 -18.24
N ASP A 148 -11.93 0.43 -19.57
CA ASP A 148 -12.40 1.60 -20.30
C ASP A 148 -13.86 1.94 -19.94
N GLU A 149 -14.71 0.94 -19.75
CA GLU A 149 -16.09 1.12 -19.27
C GLU A 149 -16.13 1.67 -17.83
N LEU A 150 -15.28 1.15 -16.93
CA LEU A 150 -15.17 1.65 -15.56
C LEU A 150 -14.63 3.09 -15.49
N VAL A 151 -13.65 3.42 -16.34
CA VAL A 151 -13.11 4.78 -16.47
C VAL A 151 -14.16 5.72 -17.04
N ALA A 152 -14.89 5.31 -18.07
CA ALA A 152 -15.96 6.10 -18.69
C ALA A 152 -17.08 6.43 -17.69
N VAL A 153 -17.50 5.46 -16.87
CA VAL A 153 -18.49 5.69 -15.80
C VAL A 153 -17.99 6.70 -14.76
N MET A 154 -16.69 6.65 -14.41
CA MET A 154 -16.09 7.60 -13.47
C MET A 154 -15.95 9.02 -14.05
N GLU A 155 -15.67 9.14 -15.34
CA GLU A 155 -15.61 10.42 -16.07
C GLU A 155 -17.02 11.01 -16.27
N GLU A 156 -18.02 10.18 -16.58
CA GLU A 156 -19.41 10.63 -16.76
C GLU A 156 -20.00 11.20 -15.46
N GLN A 157 -19.66 10.61 -14.32
CA GLN A 157 -20.09 11.12 -13.02
C GLN A 157 -19.43 12.47 -12.64
N HIS A 158 -18.33 12.82 -13.32
CA HIS A 158 -17.51 13.95 -12.98
C HIS A 158 -17.17 14.75 -14.24
N GLU A 159 -18.12 15.61 -14.66
CA GLU A 159 -17.90 16.59 -15.74
C GLU A 159 -16.52 17.26 -15.63
N ASP A 160 -15.82 17.31 -16.76
CA ASP A 160 -14.48 17.90 -16.94
C ASP A 160 -13.30 17.26 -16.17
N ALA A 161 -13.47 16.05 -15.63
CA ALA A 161 -12.37 15.31 -15.00
C ALA A 161 -11.53 14.56 -16.05
N LYS A 162 -10.19 14.69 -15.96
CA LYS A 162 -9.26 13.82 -16.71
C LYS A 162 -8.90 12.62 -15.84
N SER A 163 -9.22 11.41 -16.30
CA SER A 163 -8.85 10.18 -15.60
C SER A 163 -7.41 9.76 -15.88
N ARG A 164 -6.76 9.16 -14.87
CA ARG A 164 -5.47 8.49 -15.00
C ARG A 164 -5.48 7.24 -14.12
N VAL A 165 -5.42 6.06 -14.73
CA VAL A 165 -5.25 4.80 -14.01
C VAL A 165 -3.82 4.74 -13.47
N ARG A 166 -3.66 4.70 -12.13
CA ARG A 166 -2.33 4.73 -11.48
C ARG A 166 -1.74 3.33 -11.32
N SER A 167 -2.57 2.35 -10.99
CA SER A 167 -2.15 0.96 -10.83
C SER A 167 -3.32 0.01 -11.02
N ILE A 168 -3.09 -1.06 -11.77
CA ILE A 168 -4.03 -2.17 -11.97
C ILE A 168 -3.55 -3.34 -11.10
N PRO A 169 -4.44 -4.15 -10.51
CA PRO A 169 -4.04 -5.34 -9.74
C PRO A 169 -3.29 -6.35 -10.60
N ASP A 170 -2.38 -7.11 -9.98
CA ASP A 170 -1.69 -8.22 -10.63
C ASP A 170 -2.52 -9.51 -10.49
N ILE A 171 -2.40 -10.42 -11.45
CA ILE A 171 -2.90 -11.80 -11.34
C ILE A 171 -1.72 -12.74 -11.07
N GLU A 172 -1.80 -13.53 -10.00
CA GLU A 172 -0.81 -14.54 -9.64
C GLU A 172 -1.45 -15.93 -9.70
N PHE A 173 -0.83 -16.86 -10.42
CA PHE A 173 -1.31 -18.24 -10.58
C PHE A 173 -0.14 -19.21 -10.87
N ARG A 174 -0.34 -20.51 -10.62
CA ARG A 174 0.69 -21.54 -10.86
C ARG A 174 0.42 -22.36 -12.12
N VAL A 175 1.49 -22.63 -12.85
CA VAL A 175 1.50 -23.46 -14.07
C VAL A 175 2.59 -24.53 -14.00
N LEU A 176 2.37 -25.63 -14.69
CA LEU A 176 3.36 -26.67 -15.01
C LEU A 176 3.91 -26.38 -16.40
N ALA A 177 5.17 -26.00 -16.48
CA ALA A 177 5.89 -25.83 -17.76
C ALA A 177 6.91 -26.96 -17.90
N ASP A 178 6.71 -27.86 -18.86
CA ASP A 178 7.57 -29.04 -19.10
C ASP A 178 7.82 -29.90 -17.83
N GLY A 179 6.79 -30.03 -16.98
CA GLY A 179 6.85 -30.77 -15.72
C GLY A 179 7.46 -30.04 -14.52
N GLU A 180 7.89 -28.77 -14.67
CA GLU A 180 8.33 -27.92 -13.56
C GLU A 180 7.19 -26.99 -13.08
N ASP A 181 6.97 -26.92 -11.76
CA ASP A 181 6.01 -26.00 -11.12
C ASP A 181 6.59 -24.57 -11.11
N VAL A 182 5.89 -23.65 -11.78
CA VAL A 182 6.26 -22.24 -11.95
C VAL A 182 5.09 -21.36 -11.53
N THR A 183 5.35 -20.37 -10.68
CA THR A 183 4.39 -19.31 -10.36
C THR A 183 4.54 -18.18 -11.37
N LEU A 184 3.46 -17.80 -12.04
CA LEU A 184 3.39 -16.65 -12.92
C LEU A 184 2.71 -15.49 -12.18
N THR A 185 3.27 -14.29 -12.29
CA THR A 185 2.62 -13.03 -11.91
C THR A 185 2.51 -12.17 -13.14
N CYS A 186 1.27 -11.97 -13.61
CA CYS A 186 0.94 -11.13 -14.73
C CYS A 186 0.54 -9.74 -14.23
N ASP A 187 1.30 -8.73 -14.66
CA ASP A 187 0.94 -7.32 -14.50
C ASP A 187 -0.12 -6.98 -15.56
N LEU A 188 -1.36 -6.78 -15.11
CA LEU A 188 -2.49 -6.46 -15.99
C LEU A 188 -2.39 -5.06 -16.61
N GLN A 189 -1.49 -4.19 -16.15
CA GLN A 189 -1.27 -2.87 -16.73
C GLN A 189 -0.34 -2.90 -17.94
N SER A 190 0.71 -3.73 -17.88
CA SER A 190 1.74 -3.79 -18.91
C SER A 190 1.69 -5.07 -19.76
N GLY A 191 0.83 -6.02 -19.41
CA GLY A 191 0.83 -7.37 -19.97
C GLY A 191 2.11 -8.15 -19.63
N LYS A 192 2.94 -7.63 -18.73
CA LYS A 192 4.25 -8.22 -18.43
C LYS A 192 4.08 -9.39 -17.50
N ILE A 193 4.49 -10.56 -17.98
CA ILE A 193 4.48 -11.79 -17.20
C ILE A 193 5.84 -11.96 -16.55
N THR A 194 5.86 -12.07 -15.23
CA THR A 194 7.03 -12.44 -14.45
C THR A 194 6.89 -13.87 -13.98
N GLN A 195 7.87 -14.70 -14.30
CA GLN A 195 7.90 -16.11 -13.93
C GLN A 195 8.83 -16.33 -12.74
N ARG A 196 8.43 -17.21 -11.83
CA ARG A 196 9.28 -17.70 -10.72
C ARG A 196 9.13 -19.20 -10.62
N ARG A 197 10.24 -19.94 -10.69
CA ARG A 197 10.23 -21.38 -10.44
C ARG A 197 9.96 -21.65 -8.96
N THR A 198 9.04 -22.56 -8.66
CA THR A 198 8.62 -22.87 -7.28
C THR A 198 9.76 -23.44 -6.43
N LEU A 199 10.81 -23.99 -7.07
CA LEU A 199 12.00 -24.54 -6.43
C LEU A 199 13.21 -23.59 -6.37
N GLU A 200 13.13 -22.38 -6.94
CA GLU A 200 14.23 -21.41 -6.81
C GLU A 200 14.34 -20.96 -5.35
N PRO A 201 15.53 -21.05 -4.73
CA PRO A 201 15.73 -20.56 -3.37
C PRO A 201 15.34 -19.07 -3.33
N ARG A 202 14.34 -18.76 -2.49
CA ARG A 202 13.91 -17.41 -2.16
C ARG A 202 15.17 -16.57 -1.95
N MET A 203 15.41 -15.56 -2.79
CA MET A 203 16.54 -14.62 -2.68
C MET A 203 17.00 -14.52 -1.22
N ASP A 204 18.27 -14.85 -0.94
CA ASP A 204 18.83 -14.93 0.41
C ASP A 204 18.21 -13.87 1.30
N PHE A 205 17.63 -14.31 2.43
CA PHE A 205 16.91 -13.42 3.34
C PHE A 205 17.86 -12.31 3.80
N ASN A 206 17.74 -11.15 3.15
CA ASN A 206 18.53 -9.99 3.49
C ASN A 206 17.78 -9.24 4.59
N LEU A 207 18.16 -9.48 5.85
CA LEU A 207 17.55 -8.88 7.03
C LEU A 207 17.49 -7.35 6.92
N ARG A 208 18.53 -6.71 6.37
CA ARG A 208 18.53 -5.26 6.15
C ARG A 208 17.42 -4.84 5.18
N SER A 209 17.32 -5.50 4.02
CA SER A 209 16.27 -5.20 3.04
C SER A 209 14.87 -5.54 3.54
N PHE A 210 14.73 -6.56 4.38
CA PHE A 210 13.49 -6.88 5.06
C PHE A 210 13.10 -5.78 6.05
N LEU A 211 13.98 -5.42 6.98
CA LEU A 211 13.74 -4.38 7.98
C LEU A 211 13.48 -3.01 7.34
N LEU A 212 14.19 -2.64 6.27
CA LEU A 212 13.94 -1.39 5.54
C LEU A 212 12.57 -1.37 4.85
N ARG A 213 12.16 -2.49 4.25
CA ARG A 213 10.82 -2.59 3.64
C ARG A 213 9.72 -2.57 4.69
N LEU A 214 9.92 -3.25 5.81
CA LEU A 214 9.00 -3.25 6.93
C LEU A 214 8.89 -1.84 7.53
N HIS A 215 10.01 -1.17 7.77
CA HIS A 215 10.05 0.21 8.30
C HIS A 215 9.42 1.25 7.36
N LYS A 216 9.53 1.07 6.04
CA LYS A 216 8.90 1.96 5.05
C LYS A 216 7.44 1.60 4.75
N SER A 217 6.97 0.42 5.17
CA SER A 217 5.58 0.04 4.97
C SER A 217 4.68 0.92 5.82
N ARG A 218 3.61 1.43 5.21
CA ARG A 218 2.76 2.49 5.75
C ARG A 218 1.31 2.24 5.41
N GLY A 219 0.42 2.67 6.28
CA GLY A 219 -1.02 2.55 6.09
C GLY A 219 -1.56 1.15 6.38
N TYR A 220 -2.86 1.09 6.65
CA TYR A 220 -3.58 -0.17 6.79
C TYR A 220 -3.90 -0.76 5.41
N PRO A 221 -3.58 -2.04 5.16
CA PRO A 221 -4.00 -2.72 3.93
C PRO A 221 -5.52 -2.92 3.91
N SER A 222 -6.10 -3.04 2.70
CA SER A 222 -7.52 -3.38 2.50
C SER A 222 -7.86 -4.79 2.99
N GLU A 223 -6.90 -5.72 2.91
CA GLU A 223 -7.03 -7.09 3.40
C GLU A 223 -6.28 -7.31 4.72
N ALA A 224 -6.93 -7.97 5.66
CA ALA A 224 -6.32 -8.33 6.94
C ALA A 224 -5.19 -9.35 6.73
N GLY A 225 -3.96 -8.96 7.04
CA GLY A 225 -2.79 -9.81 6.86
C GLY A 225 -1.60 -9.40 7.73
N THR A 226 -0.41 -9.90 7.38
CA THR A 226 0.84 -9.59 8.12
C THR A 226 1.14 -8.09 8.18
N ARG A 227 0.73 -7.34 7.15
CA ARG A 227 0.83 -5.87 7.10
C ARG A 227 -0.08 -5.18 8.11
N THR A 228 -1.28 -5.70 8.38
CA THR A 228 -2.18 -5.19 9.43
C THR A 228 -1.57 -5.37 10.80
N GLY A 229 -1.01 -6.55 11.08
CA GLY A 229 -0.29 -6.81 12.33
C GLY A 229 0.88 -5.85 12.54
N TRP A 230 1.63 -5.55 11.48
CA TRP A 230 2.69 -4.55 11.53
C TRP A 230 2.18 -3.13 11.82
N ALA A 231 1.10 -2.69 11.14
CA ALA A 231 0.51 -1.38 11.39
C ALA A 231 0.10 -1.20 12.86
N ILE A 232 -0.52 -2.23 13.46
CA ILE A 232 -0.88 -2.25 14.89
C ILE A 232 0.36 -2.12 15.79
N ILE A 233 1.44 -2.84 15.48
CA ILE A 233 2.69 -2.76 16.26
C ILE A 233 3.26 -1.34 16.22
N VAL A 234 3.24 -0.69 15.06
CA VAL A 234 3.71 0.70 14.91
C VAL A 234 2.84 1.67 15.73
N ASP A 235 1.50 1.52 15.68
CA ASP A 235 0.57 2.35 16.45
C ASP A 235 0.76 2.19 17.97
N VAL A 236 0.88 0.94 18.45
CA VAL A 236 1.15 0.64 19.85
C VAL A 236 2.50 1.23 20.29
N THR A 237 3.53 1.10 19.44
CA THR A 237 4.85 1.66 19.72
C THR A 237 4.79 3.19 19.82
N GLY A 238 4.07 3.85 18.91
CA GLY A 238 3.84 5.30 18.95
C GLY A 238 3.11 5.74 20.21
N ALA A 239 2.05 5.03 20.60
CA ALA A 239 1.31 5.29 21.83
C ALA A 239 2.18 5.13 23.09
N LEU A 240 3.02 4.08 23.14
CA LEU A 240 3.97 3.87 24.23
C LEU A 240 5.04 4.96 24.30
N MET A 241 5.54 5.44 23.16
CA MET A 241 6.48 6.57 23.11
C MET A 241 5.85 7.87 23.65
N ILE A 242 4.60 8.15 23.27
CA ILE A 242 3.84 9.29 23.79
C ILE A 242 3.65 9.17 25.30
N PHE A 243 3.16 8.02 25.76
CA PHE A 243 2.98 7.73 27.18
C PHE A 243 4.28 7.88 27.95
N TRP A 244 5.38 7.31 27.45
CA TRP A 244 6.70 7.43 28.07
C TRP A 244 7.14 8.89 28.18
N GLY A 245 7.03 9.68 27.11
CA GLY A 245 7.39 11.10 27.11
C GLY A 245 6.58 11.92 28.11
N LEU A 246 5.25 11.74 28.12
CA LEU A 246 4.35 12.40 29.07
C LEU A 246 4.63 11.98 30.51
N SER A 247 4.83 10.68 30.77
CA SER A 247 5.16 10.18 32.10
C SER A 247 6.49 10.74 32.62
N GLY A 248 7.48 10.92 31.74
CA GLY A 248 8.76 11.53 32.06
C GLY A 248 8.62 12.99 32.49
N ILE A 249 7.80 13.77 31.78
CA ILE A 249 7.47 15.16 32.16
C ILE A 249 6.76 15.20 33.51
N ILE A 250 5.75 14.35 33.71
CA ILE A 250 4.97 14.30 34.96
C ILE A 250 5.86 13.95 36.15
N MET A 251 6.70 12.92 36.03
CA MET A 251 7.65 12.55 37.07
C MET A 251 8.65 13.67 37.35
N TRP A 252 9.18 14.33 36.32
CA TRP A 252 10.05 15.49 36.49
C TRP A 252 9.35 16.62 37.25
N TRP A 253 8.10 16.89 36.91
CA TRP A 253 7.31 17.91 37.58
C TRP A 253 7.04 17.59 39.05
N GLN A 254 6.77 16.32 39.38
CA GLN A 254 6.62 15.83 40.76
C GLN A 254 7.94 15.83 41.55
N MET A 255 9.09 15.73 40.86
CA MET A 255 10.43 15.78 41.45
C MET A 255 10.97 17.20 41.62
N LYS A 256 10.22 18.24 41.23
CA LYS A 256 10.59 19.61 41.61
C LYS A 256 10.63 19.70 43.15
N PRO A 257 11.73 20.21 43.74
CA PRO A 257 11.87 20.38 45.17
C PRO A 257 10.90 21.41 45.74
#